data_AF-A0YZQ9-F1
#
_entry.id   AF-A0YZQ9-F1
#
_cell.length_a   1.000
_cell.length_b   1.000
_cell.length_c   1.000
_cell.angle_alpha   90.00
_cell.angle_beta   90.00
_cell.angle_gamma   90.00
#
_symmetry.space_group_name_H-M   'P 1'
#
loop_
_entity.id
_entity.type
_entity.pdbx_description
1 polymer ?
#
loop_
_entity_poly.entity_id
_entity_poly.type
_entity_poly.pdbx_seq_one_letter_code
_entity_poly.pdbx_strand_id
1 'polypeptide(L)' 'MGWLIDPKTKQVEVYRAGQEVEILENPTLLSGESILPGFVLDLTVIW' A
#
# COMPACT_ATOMS: atom_id res chain seq x y z
N MET A 1 -7.62 7.21 3.46
CA MET A 1 -6.73 6.18 2.88
C MET A 1 -6.45 5.15 3.94
N GLY A 2 -6.43 3.87 3.56
CA GLY A 2 -5.98 2.78 4.43
C GLY A 2 -5.25 1.74 3.60
N TRP A 3 -4.29 1.04 4.23
CA TRP A 3 -3.57 -0.08 3.62
C TRP A 3 -3.79 -1.34 4.46
N LEU A 4 -4.08 -2.44 3.79
CA LEU A 4 -3.97 -3.77 4.36
C LEU A 4 -2.74 -4.41 3.72
N ILE A 5 -1.75 -4.77 4.54
CA ILE A 5 -0.52 -5.42 4.10
C ILE A 5 -0.63 -6.89 4.51
N ASP A 6 -0.58 -7.81 3.54
CA ASP A 6 -0.49 -9.25 3.76
C ASP A 6 0.92 -9.74 3.41
N PRO A 7 1.81 -9.93 4.40
CA PRO A 7 3.17 -10.43 4.16
C PRO A 7 3.23 -11.86 3.64
N LYS A 8 2.20 -12.69 3.87
CA LYS A 8 2.23 -14.11 3.48
C LYS A 8 2.07 -14.26 1.97
N THR A 9 1.18 -13.47 1.38
CA THR A 9 0.97 -13.41 -0.07
C THR A 9 1.80 -12.32 -0.74
N LYS A 10 2.45 -11.45 0.07
CA LYS A 10 3.16 -10.24 -0.38
C LYS A 10 2.24 -9.30 -1.13
N GLN A 11 1.03 -9.13 -0.66
CA GLN A 11 0.01 -8.32 -1.31
C GLN A 11 -0.31 -7.09 -0.46
N VAL A 12 -0.64 -5.97 -1.11
CA VAL A 12 -1.15 -4.79 -0.44
C VAL A 12 -2.48 -4.40 -1.07
N GLU A 13 -3.49 -4.21 -0.24
CA GLU A 13 -4.76 -3.63 -0.64
C GLU A 13 -4.82 -2.15 -0.24
N VAL A 14 -5.14 -1.28 -1.19
CA VAL A 14 -5.22 0.17 -0.99
C VAL A 14 -6.68 0.62 -1.04
N TYR A 15 -7.13 1.18 0.08
CA TYR A 15 -8.49 1.65 0.28
C TYR A 15 -8.54 3.19 0.16
N ARG A 16 -9.26 3.69 -0.85
CA ARG A 16 -9.53 5.11 -1.05
C ARG A 16 -11.04 5.37 -0.96
N ALA A 17 -11.42 6.54 -0.46
CA ALA A 17 -12.83 6.87 -0.26
C ALA A 17 -13.54 7.01 -1.63
N GLY A 18 -14.63 6.27 -1.83
CA GLY A 18 -15.42 6.32 -3.06
C GLY A 18 -14.77 5.65 -4.28
N GLN A 19 -13.74 4.82 -4.08
CA GLN A 19 -13.09 4.05 -5.15
C GLN A 19 -13.08 2.57 -4.79
N GLU A 20 -12.98 1.71 -5.81
CA GLU A 20 -12.75 0.28 -5.60
C GLU A 20 -11.37 0.03 -4.96
N VAL A 21 -11.24 -1.12 -4.31
CA VAL A 21 -9.97 -1.56 -3.72
C VAL A 21 -8.96 -1.78 -4.84
N GLU A 22 -7.81 -1.13 -4.71
CA GLU A 22 -6.65 -1.40 -5.57
C GLU A 22 -5.78 -2.46 -4.92
N ILE A 23 -5.39 -3.47 -5.69
CA ILE A 23 -4.53 -4.55 -5.25
C ILE A 23 -3.15 -4.38 -5.89
N LEU A 24 -2.12 -4.35 -5.06
CA LEU A 24 -0.72 -4.31 -5.48
C LEU A 24 -0.05 -5.63 -5.11
N GLU A 25 0.52 -6.29 -6.12
CA GLU A 25 1.22 -7.57 -5.99
C GLU A 25 2.72 -7.33 -5.77
N ASN A 26 3.22 -7.82 -4.63
CA ASN A 26 4.61 -7.72 -4.18
C ASN A 26 5.25 -6.32 -4.31
N PRO A 27 4.59 -5.24 -3.86
CA PRO A 27 5.18 -3.90 -3.93
C PRO A 27 6.39 -3.79 -2.99
N THR A 28 7.46 -3.13 -3.42
CA THR A 28 8.60 -2.84 -2.53
C THR A 28 8.45 -1.51 -1.81
N LEU A 29 7.72 -0.57 -2.42
CA LEU A 29 7.50 0.78 -1.91
C LEU A 29 6.02 1.15 -2.07
N LEU A 30 5.46 1.82 -1.07
CA LEU A 30 4.12 2.42 -1.14
C LEU A 30 4.21 3.93 -0.94
N SER A 31 3.53 4.69 -1.80
CA SER A 31 3.43 6.14 -1.69
C SER A 31 2.16 6.54 -0.95
N GLY A 32 2.27 7.52 -0.05
CA GLY A 32 1.12 8.16 0.62
C GLY A 32 0.31 9.12 -0.27
N GLU A 33 0.63 9.19 -1.56
CA GLU A 33 -0.04 9.99 -2.59
C GLU A 33 -0.34 11.45 -2.15
N SER A 34 -1.50 11.98 -2.53
CA SER A 34 -1.94 13.35 -2.24
C SER A 34 -2.34 13.58 -0.78
N ILE A 35 -2.59 12.50 -0.03
CA ILE A 35 -3.01 12.57 1.37
C ILE A 35 -1.80 12.75 2.29
N LEU A 36 -0.66 12.14 1.94
CA LEU A 36 0.62 12.30 2.62
C LEU A 36 1.74 12.55 1.60
N PRO A 37 1.88 13.80 1.10
CA PRO A 37 2.87 14.14 0.09
C PRO A 37 4.29 13.85 0.61
N GLY A 38 5.06 13.07 -0.16
CA GLY A 38 6.45 12.72 0.17
C GLY A 38 6.60 11.56 1.15
N PHE A 39 5.51 10.98 1.66
CA PHE A 39 5.58 9.77 2.45
C PHE A 39 5.79 8.54 1.56
N VAL A 40 6.81 7.75 1.89
CA VAL A 40 7.10 6.46 1.25
C VAL A 40 7.30 5.42 2.34
N LEU A 41 6.53 4.34 2.28
CA LEU A 41 6.70 3.17 3.14
C LEU A 41 7.50 2.10 2.38
N ASP A 42 8.60 1.67 2.97
CA ASP A 42 9.43 0.58 2.47
C ASP A 42 8.94 -0.76 3.05
N LEU A 43 8.50 -1.67 2.18
CA LEU A 43 7.96 -2.98 2.56
C LEU A 43 9.01 -4.08 2.50
N THR A 44 10.23 -3.81 2.04
CA THR A 44 11.31 -4.81 1.97
C THR A 44 11.65 -5.41 3.33
N VAL A 45 11.42 -4.66 4.41
CA VAL A 45 11.61 -5.10 5.80
C VAL A 45 10.43 -5.86 6.40
N ILE A 46 9.27 -5.86 5.71
CA ILE A 46 8.03 -6.51 6.14
C ILE A 46 7.84 -7.88 5.46
N TRP A 47 8.45 -8.07 4.27
CA TRP A 47 8.39 -9.30 3.47
C TRP A 47 9.18 -10.50 3.99
#